data_AF-M7XKC5-F1
#
_entry.id   AF-M7XKC5-F1
#
_cell.length_a   1.000
_cell.length_b   1.000
_cell.length_c   1.000
_cell.angle_alpha   90.00
_cell.angle_beta   90.00
_cell.angle_gamma   90.00
#
_symmetry.space_group_name_H-M   'P 1'
#
loop_
_entity.id
_entity.type
_entity.pdbx_description
1 polymer ?
#
loop_
_entity_poly.entity_id
_entity_poly.type
_entity_poly.pdbx_seq_one_letter_code
_entity_poly.pdbx_strand_id
1 'polypeptide(L)'
;MRNLKNALVFSFLILTTTALAQEDKVRVALYDGVVIAGYVDQGGFTNFTGPNINATFGNSKFILGALPSLRYKRDDSTPRNAFVTPNLGIGFTYSYKIWAIQIPLYYNSKTATENGRWHMGLGLGLRLNELNKKE
;
A
#
# COMPACT_ATOMS: atom_id res chain seq x y z
N MET A 1 -43.21 -16.29 -20.69
CA MET A 1 -41.83 -15.76 -20.83
C MET A 1 -41.69 -14.26 -20.56
N ARG A 2 -42.67 -13.40 -20.90
CA ARG A 2 -42.60 -11.93 -20.68
C ARG A 2 -42.48 -11.54 -19.19
N ASN A 3 -43.22 -12.22 -18.31
CA ASN A 3 -43.22 -11.94 -16.87
C ASN A 3 -41.92 -12.35 -16.16
N LEU A 4 -41.23 -13.39 -16.64
CA LEU A 4 -39.94 -13.82 -16.09
C LEU A 4 -38.81 -12.84 -16.44
N LYS A 5 -38.84 -12.26 -17.65
CA LYS A 5 -37.90 -11.21 -18.07
C LYS A 5 -38.09 -9.93 -17.25
N ASN A 6 -39.33 -9.53 -16.99
CA ASN A 6 -39.63 -8.36 -16.18
C ASN A 6 -39.20 -8.54 -14.73
N ALA A 7 -39.39 -9.74 -14.16
CA ALA A 7 -38.88 -10.07 -12.84
C ALA A 7 -37.35 -9.98 -12.76
N LEU A 8 -36.64 -10.53 -13.75
CA LEU A 8 -35.17 -10.51 -13.80
C LEU A 8 -34.58 -9.10 -13.92
N VAL A 9 -35.22 -8.23 -14.72
CA VAL A 9 -34.84 -6.81 -14.84
C VAL A 9 -35.08 -6.05 -13.53
N PHE A 10 -36.18 -6.36 -12.83
CA PHE A 10 -36.50 -5.74 -11.54
C PHE A 10 -35.52 -6.17 -10.44
N SER A 11 -35.13 -7.46 -10.41
CA SER A 11 -34.08 -7.97 -9.51
C SER A 11 -32.75 -7.26 -9.73
N PHE A 12 -32.37 -7.03 -11.01
CA PHE A 12 -31.12 -6.37 -11.37
C PHE A 12 -31.12 -4.88 -10.97
N LEU A 13 -32.28 -4.21 -11.01
CA LEU A 13 -32.45 -2.83 -10.54
C LEU A 13 -32.36 -2.69 -9.01
N ILE A 14 -32.78 -3.71 -8.25
CA ILE A 14 -32.70 -3.68 -6.78
C ILE A 14 -31.26 -3.95 -6.30
N LEU A 15 -30.49 -4.76 -7.05
CA LEU A 15 -29.08 -5.03 -6.76
C LEU A 15 -28.16 -3.80 -6.96
N THR A 16 -28.53 -2.85 -7.84
CA THR A 16 -27.73 -1.64 -8.08
C THR A 16 -27.99 -0.52 -7.08
N THR A 17 -29.16 -0.48 -6.43
CA THR A 17 -29.51 0.57 -5.46
C THR A 17 -28.92 0.33 -4.06
N THR A 18 -28.59 -0.92 -3.71
CA THR A 18 -27.91 -1.24 -2.45
C THR A 18 -26.41 -0.92 -2.45
N ALA A 19 -25.84 -0.51 -3.59
CA ALA A 19 -24.41 -0.20 -3.73
C ALA A 19 -24.06 1.28 -3.47
N LEU A 20 -25.05 2.16 -3.23
CA LEU A 20 -24.83 3.62 -3.15
C LEU A 20 -24.97 4.20 -1.73
N ALA A 21 -25.13 3.37 -0.70
CA ALA A 21 -25.39 3.84 0.68
C ALA A 21 -24.13 3.87 1.58
N GLN A 22 -22.97 3.40 1.11
CA GLN A 22 -21.72 3.51 1.86
C GLN A 22 -21.03 4.82 1.47
N GLU A 23 -21.03 5.81 2.37
CA GLU A 23 -20.18 7.00 2.18
C GLU A 23 -18.72 6.57 2.33
N ASP A 24 -18.12 6.11 1.23
CA ASP A 24 -16.71 5.76 1.16
C ASP A 24 -15.87 7.02 1.27
N LYS A 25 -15.52 7.37 2.52
CA LYS A 25 -14.75 8.57 2.81
C LYS A 25 -13.29 8.32 2.45
N VAL A 26 -12.86 8.95 1.36
CA VAL A 26 -11.45 9.22 1.12
C VAL A 26 -10.93 10.03 2.31
N ARG A 27 -9.84 9.56 2.94
CA ARG A 27 -9.26 10.16 4.14
C ARG A 27 -7.81 10.50 3.90
N VAL A 28 -7.39 11.61 4.50
CA VAL A 28 -5.97 11.92 4.68
C VAL A 28 -5.56 11.40 6.06
N ALA A 29 -4.42 10.72 6.15
CA ALA A 29 -3.87 10.22 7.39
C ALA A 29 -2.35 10.43 7.43
N LEU A 30 -1.79 10.63 8.63
CA LEU A 30 -0.34 10.67 8.82
C LEU A 30 0.27 9.27 8.93
N TYR A 31 -0.51 8.30 9.41
CA TYR A 31 -0.10 6.92 9.62
C TYR A 31 -1.33 6.02 9.77
N ASP A 32 -1.26 4.80 9.25
CA ASP A 32 -2.37 3.83 9.26
C ASP A 32 -2.08 2.53 10.04
N GLY A 33 -1.01 2.49 10.83
CA GLY A 33 -0.67 1.29 11.60
C GLY A 33 -0.07 0.16 10.76
N VAL A 34 0.37 0.44 9.53
CA VAL A 34 0.88 -0.60 8.62
C VAL A 34 2.40 -0.67 8.68
N VAL A 35 2.94 -1.88 8.86
CA VAL A 35 4.37 -2.17 8.77
C VAL A 35 4.58 -3.15 7.63
N ILE A 36 5.50 -2.85 6.72
CA ILE A 36 5.84 -3.65 5.55
C ILE A 36 7.32 -4.03 5.61
N ALA A 37 7.62 -5.28 5.26
CA ALA A 37 8.96 -5.71 4.87
C ALA A 37 8.91 -6.23 3.42
N GLY A 38 10.00 -6.05 2.68
CA GLY A 38 10.01 -6.47 1.29
C GLY A 38 11.37 -6.37 0.63
N TYR A 39 11.35 -6.47 -0.69
CA TYR A 39 12.54 -6.46 -1.53
C TYR A 39 12.40 -5.45 -2.65
N VAL A 40 13.48 -4.71 -2.91
CA VAL A 40 13.57 -3.73 -3.99
C VAL A 40 15.03 -3.48 -4.33
N ASP A 41 15.34 -3.51 -5.63
CA ASP A 41 16.66 -3.17 -6.15
C ASP A 41 17.81 -3.91 -5.43
N GLN A 42 17.74 -5.24 -5.47
CA GLN A 42 18.75 -6.14 -4.91
C GLN A 42 19.00 -5.99 -3.40
N GLY A 43 18.04 -5.39 -2.68
CA GLY A 43 18.13 -5.20 -1.24
C GLY A 43 16.78 -5.33 -0.57
N GLY A 44 16.82 -5.55 0.74
CA GLY A 44 15.62 -5.54 1.58
C GLY A 44 15.16 -4.12 1.89
N PHE A 45 13.90 -4.00 2.32
CA PHE A 45 13.42 -2.78 2.96
C PHE A 45 12.42 -3.11 4.07
N THR A 46 12.29 -2.18 5.01
CA THR A 46 11.16 -2.11 5.93
C THR A 46 10.60 -0.70 5.91
N ASN A 47 9.28 -0.55 5.87
CA ASN A 47 8.63 0.75 6.00
C ASN A 47 7.39 0.68 6.87
N PHE A 48 6.95 1.85 7.29
CA PHE A 48 5.88 1.98 8.27
C PHE A 48 4.69 2.72 7.67
N THR A 49 4.52 2.75 6.34
CA THR A 49 3.64 3.74 5.69
C THR A 49 3.88 5.16 6.25
N GLY A 50 3.10 6.15 5.86
CA GLY A 50 3.31 7.53 6.29
C GLY A 50 2.16 8.41 5.87
N PRO A 51 2.37 9.72 5.72
CA PRO A 51 1.36 10.62 5.19
C PRO A 51 0.79 10.10 3.87
N ASN A 52 -0.53 9.95 3.83
CA ASN A 52 -1.21 9.26 2.74
C ASN A 52 -2.64 9.73 2.53
N ILE A 53 -3.18 9.33 1.38
CA ILE A 53 -4.60 9.34 1.06
C ILE A 53 -5.04 7.88 1.02
N ASN A 54 -6.15 7.56 1.68
CA ASN A 54 -6.70 6.21 1.72
C ASN A 54 -8.21 6.16 1.56
N ALA A 55 -8.69 5.00 1.12
CA ALA A 55 -10.10 4.64 1.05
C ALA A 55 -10.31 3.29 1.74
N THR A 56 -11.37 3.19 2.53
CA THR A 56 -11.67 1.99 3.34
C THR A 56 -13.06 1.47 2.99
N PHE A 57 -13.15 0.19 2.64
CA PHE A 57 -14.38 -0.51 2.27
C PHE A 57 -14.50 -1.76 3.15
N GLY A 58 -15.28 -1.70 4.22
CA GLY A 58 -15.32 -2.74 5.24
C GLY A 58 -13.93 -3.02 5.84
N ASN A 59 -13.43 -4.25 5.70
CA ASN A 59 -12.10 -4.65 6.18
C ASN A 59 -10.96 -4.32 5.21
N SER A 60 -11.31 -3.98 3.96
CA SER A 60 -10.37 -3.65 2.89
C SER A 60 -9.97 -2.19 2.98
N LYS A 61 -8.68 -1.90 2.78
CA LYS A 61 -8.17 -0.53 2.76
C LYS A 61 -7.11 -0.35 1.69
N PHE A 62 -7.27 0.69 0.90
CA PHE A 62 -6.41 1.11 -0.18
C PHE A 62 -5.68 2.38 0.25
N ILE A 63 -4.36 2.41 0.14
CA ILE A 63 -3.52 3.49 0.64
C ILE A 63 -2.56 3.90 -0.47
N LEU A 64 -2.50 5.20 -0.77
CA LEU A 64 -1.49 5.79 -1.63
C LEU A 64 -0.77 6.89 -0.83
N GLY A 65 0.54 6.76 -0.66
CA GLY A 65 1.25 7.72 0.17
C GLY A 65 2.75 7.53 0.25
N ALA A 66 3.34 8.34 1.12
CA ALA A 66 4.76 8.33 1.43
C ALA A 66 5.14 7.08 2.24
N LEU A 67 6.34 6.57 1.99
CA LEU A 67 6.90 5.36 2.61
C LEU A 67 8.25 5.69 3.27
N PRO A 68 8.26 6.25 4.49
CA PRO A 68 9.44 6.34 5.34
C PRO A 68 9.99 4.94 5.61
N SER A 69 11.22 4.71 5.17
CA SER A 69 11.76 3.36 5.03
C SER A 69 13.20 3.26 5.52
N LEU A 70 13.57 2.05 5.94
CA LEU A 70 14.95 1.61 6.03
C LEU A 70 15.24 0.69 4.85
N ARG A 71 16.35 0.94 4.15
CA ARG A 71 16.87 0.09 3.08
C ARG A 71 18.04 -0.72 3.62
N TYR A 72 18.06 -2.01 3.28
CA TYR A 72 19.11 -2.96 3.62
C TYR A 72 19.75 -3.40 2.31
N LYS A 73 20.80 -2.70 1.88
CA LYS A 73 21.46 -2.97 0.60
C LYS A 73 22.96 -2.83 0.79
N ARG A 74 23.71 -3.76 0.23
CA ARG A 74 25.16 -3.62 0.12
C ARG A 74 25.48 -2.50 -0.86
N ASP A 75 26.32 -1.56 -0.42
CA ASP A 75 26.93 -0.60 -1.33
C ASP A 75 28.31 -1.12 -1.75
N ASP A 76 28.57 -1.07 -3.06
CA ASP A 76 29.82 -1.45 -3.71
C ASP A 76 30.59 -0.23 -4.24
N SER A 77 30.09 0.99 -3.98
CA SER A 77 30.75 2.24 -4.36
C SER A 77 31.95 2.58 -3.46
N THR A 78 32.83 3.47 -3.94
CA THR A 78 33.99 3.99 -3.21
C THR A 78 33.91 5.53 -3.15
N PRO A 79 33.78 6.15 -1.95
CA PRO A 79 33.68 5.54 -0.62
C PRO A 79 32.35 4.81 -0.42
N ARG A 80 32.36 3.78 0.43
CA ARG A 80 31.22 2.89 0.67
C ARG A 80 30.21 3.49 1.66
N ASN A 81 28.93 3.44 1.35
CA ASN A 81 27.85 3.80 2.27
C ASN A 81 27.55 2.70 3.30
N ALA A 82 26.82 3.07 4.36
CA ALA A 82 26.33 2.14 5.36
C ALA A 82 25.38 1.08 4.76
N PHE A 83 25.38 -0.13 5.32
CA PHE A 83 24.49 -1.23 4.88
C PHE A 83 23.01 -0.92 5.12
N VAL A 84 22.71 -0.16 6.18
CA VAL A 84 21.36 0.30 6.52
C VAL A 84 21.28 1.80 6.27
N THR A 85 20.34 2.23 5.44
CA THR A 85 20.15 3.64 5.11
C THR A 85 18.68 4.05 5.21
N PRO A 86 18.38 5.28 5.67
CA PRO A 86 17.04 5.83 5.55
C PRO A 86 16.72 6.13 4.09
N ASN A 87 15.46 5.92 3.70
CA ASN A 87 14.98 6.26 2.37
C ASN A 87 13.49 6.66 2.42
N LEU A 88 13.08 7.52 1.50
CA LEU A 88 11.68 7.91 1.34
C LEU A 88 11.19 7.41 -0.02
N GLY A 89 10.17 6.55 0.01
CA GLY A 89 9.46 6.11 -1.17
C GLY A 89 8.06 6.70 -1.27
N ILE A 90 7.39 6.34 -2.36
CA ILE A 90 5.95 6.43 -2.50
C ILE A 90 5.42 5.07 -2.88
N GLY A 91 4.15 4.78 -2.67
CA GLY A 91 3.60 3.53 -3.17
C GLY A 91 2.14 3.32 -2.88
N PHE A 92 1.69 2.19 -3.40
CA PHE A 92 0.34 1.69 -3.20
C PHE A 92 0.36 0.53 -2.22
N THR A 93 -0.47 0.60 -1.19
CA THR A 93 -0.68 -0.49 -0.22
C THR A 93 -2.14 -0.91 -0.26
N TYR A 94 -2.37 -2.20 -0.38
CA TYR A 94 -3.67 -2.81 -0.12
C TYR A 94 -3.58 -3.60 1.19
N SER A 95 -4.60 -3.49 2.03
CA SER A 95 -4.71 -4.30 3.24
C SER A 95 -6.11 -4.88 3.42
N TYR A 96 -6.17 -6.09 3.94
CA TYR A 96 -7.40 -6.78 4.30
C TYR A 96 -7.23 -7.40 5.69
N LYS A 97 -8.06 -6.94 6.64
CA LYS A 97 -7.86 -7.23 8.08
C LYS A 97 -6.40 -6.93 8.45
N ILE A 98 -5.73 -7.85 9.14
CA ILE A 98 -4.34 -7.70 9.57
C ILE A 98 -3.34 -7.74 8.40
N TRP A 99 -3.66 -8.29 7.23
CA TRP A 99 -2.67 -8.48 6.18
C TRP A 99 -2.54 -7.27 5.26
N ALA A 100 -1.33 -6.98 4.81
CA ALA A 100 -1.04 -5.93 3.84
C ALA A 100 -0.06 -6.40 2.76
N ILE A 101 -0.28 -5.93 1.54
CA ILE A 101 0.62 -6.08 0.40
C ILE A 101 0.89 -4.68 -0.18
N GLN A 102 2.13 -4.46 -0.62
CA GLN A 102 2.56 -3.15 -1.07
C GLN A 102 3.42 -3.21 -2.33
N ILE A 103 3.16 -2.28 -3.24
CA ILE A 103 4.01 -1.96 -4.39
C ILE A 103 4.67 -0.61 -4.13
N PRO A 104 5.88 -0.60 -3.52
CA PRO A 104 6.64 0.63 -3.33
C PRO A 104 7.44 1.02 -4.57
N LEU A 105 7.64 2.32 -4.72
CA LEU A 105 8.55 2.96 -5.66
C LEU A 105 9.54 3.81 -4.85
N TYR A 106 10.82 3.48 -4.97
CA TYR A 106 11.90 4.23 -4.33
C TYR A 106 12.79 4.87 -5.38
N TYR A 107 13.15 6.13 -5.18
CA TYR A 107 14.20 6.76 -5.98
C TYR A 107 15.54 6.50 -5.31
N ASN A 108 16.46 5.90 -6.06
CA ASN A 108 17.85 5.85 -5.68
C ASN A 108 18.57 7.03 -6.32
N SER A 109 19.26 7.84 -5.51
CA SER A 109 20.05 8.96 -6.01
C SER A 109 21.24 8.49 -6.84
N LYS A 110 21.70 9.36 -7.73
CA LYS A 110 22.92 9.14 -8.51
C LYS A 110 24.12 8.95 -7.57
N THR A 111 24.97 7.97 -7.87
CA THR A 111 26.25 7.71 -7.20
C THR A 111 27.41 7.96 -8.17
N ALA A 112 28.65 7.72 -7.73
CA ALA A 112 29.82 7.77 -8.60
C ALA A 112 29.80 6.69 -9.70
N THR A 113 29.07 5.59 -9.49
CA THR A 113 29.06 4.40 -10.36
C THR A 113 27.73 4.14 -11.06
N GLU A 114 26.62 4.72 -10.57
CA GLU A 114 25.27 4.49 -11.11
C GLU A 114 24.45 5.77 -11.23
N ASN A 115 23.64 5.87 -12.29
CA ASN A 115 22.67 6.96 -12.47
C ASN A 115 21.44 6.77 -11.56
N GLY A 116 20.91 7.90 -11.08
CA GLY A 116 19.72 7.89 -10.23
C GLY A 116 18.47 7.48 -11.00
N ARG A 117 17.67 6.58 -10.43
CA ARG A 117 16.48 6.00 -11.07
C ARG A 117 15.48 5.49 -10.05
N TRP A 118 14.23 5.35 -10.49
CA TRP A 118 13.16 4.74 -9.71
C TRP A 118 13.23 3.22 -9.76
N HIS A 119 12.99 2.58 -8.63
CA HIS A 119 12.93 1.15 -8.48
C HIS A 119 11.59 0.73 -7.88
N MET A 120 10.91 -0.17 -8.57
CA MET A 120 9.69 -0.80 -8.07
C MET A 120 10.05 -2.03 -7.24
N GLY A 121 9.41 -2.16 -6.09
CA GLY A 121 9.57 -3.31 -5.20
C GLY A 121 8.27 -4.06 -4.98
N LEU A 122 8.35 -5.04 -4.08
CA LEU A 122 7.20 -5.76 -3.55
C LEU A 122 7.40 -5.95 -2.05
N GLY A 123 6.33 -5.75 -1.28
CA GLY A 123 6.35 -5.93 0.17
C GLY A 123 5.10 -6.61 0.70
N LEU A 124 5.27 -7.29 1.82
CA LEU A 124 4.21 -7.91 2.61
C LEU A 124 4.30 -7.37 4.04
N GLY A 125 3.18 -7.33 4.73
CA GLY A 125 3.21 -6.90 6.11
C GLY A 125 1.86 -6.89 6.78
N LEU A 126 1.77 -6.11 7.85
CA LEU A 126 0.66 -6.16 8.80
C LEU A 126 0.07 -4.79 9.09
N ARG A 127 -1.27 -4.73 9.18
CA ARG A 127 -2.05 -3.59 9.69
C ARG A 127 -2.32 -3.80 11.18
N LEU A 128 -1.41 -3.31 12.01
CA LEU A 128 -1.40 -3.52 13.47
C LEU A 128 -2.64 -2.96 14.17
N ASN A 129 -3.26 -1.91 13.62
CA ASN A 129 -4.49 -1.33 14.18
C ASN A 129 -5.67 -2.32 14.22
N GLU A 130 -5.64 -3.39 13.43
CA GLU A 130 -6.67 -4.44 13.48
C GLU A 130 -6.51 -5.41 14.64
N LEU A 131 -5.32 -5.50 15.25
CA LEU A 131 -5.09 -6.37 16.41
C LEU A 131 -5.87 -5.91 17.66
N ASN A 132 -6.19 -4.62 17.74
CA ASN A 132 -6.83 -4.01 18.90
C ASN A 132 -8.35 -3.90 18.79
N LYS A 133 -8.95 -4.35 17.68
CA LYS A 133 -10.42 -4.39 17.56
C LYS A 133 -10.92 -5.59 18.35
N LYS A 134 -11.63 -5.34 19.46
CA LYS A 134 -12.41 -6.37 20.14
C LYS A 134 -13.50 -6.88 19.19
N GLU A 135 -13.63 -8.20 19.09
CA GLU A 135 -14.72 -8.87 18.35
C GLU A 135 -16.09 -8.53 18.93
#